data_AF-A0A5A9XHI4-F1
#
_entry.id   AF-A0A5A9XHI4-F1
#
_cell.length_a   1.000
_cell.length_b   1.000
_cell.length_c   1.000
_cell.angle_alpha   90.00
_cell.angle_beta   90.00
_cell.angle_gamma   90.00
#
_symmetry.space_group_name_H-M   'P 1'
#
loop_
_entity.id
_entity.type
_entity.pdbx_description
1 polymer ?
#
loop_
_entity_poly.entity_id
_entity_poly.type
_entity_poly.pdbx_seq_one_letter_code
_entity_poly.pdbx_strand_id
1 'polypeptide(L)'
;MMKTALRSIALASILVTASVGIANAANTHASSLSRAQVVAELQAAQQSGEILGDEVSVYPMIPDGPDKSRAQVVATLAAAQEAGHVLGDEASVYPMRTHGSAKSRTQVVNELHAYTSNHSKFIEH
;
A
#
# COMPACT_ATOMS: atom_id res chain seq x y z
N MET A 1 -50.72 -3.45 29.68
CA MET A 1 -49.54 -4.33 29.63
C MET A 1 -48.28 -3.48 29.51
N MET A 2 -47.32 -3.75 30.38
CA MET A 2 -46.21 -2.86 30.77
C MET A 2 -45.09 -2.78 29.71
N LYS A 3 -44.60 -1.56 29.47
CA LYS A 3 -43.30 -1.28 28.84
C LYS A 3 -42.27 -1.11 29.95
N THR A 4 -41.10 -1.76 29.89
CA THR A 4 -39.80 -1.27 30.40
C THR A 4 -38.69 -2.33 30.34
N ALA A 5 -37.52 -1.89 29.88
CA ALA A 5 -36.15 -2.17 30.38
C ALA A 5 -35.20 -1.56 29.33
N LEU A 6 -34.69 -0.33 29.41
CA LEU A 6 -33.81 0.31 30.42
C LEU A 6 -32.50 -0.46 30.67
N ARG A 7 -31.40 0.00 30.05
CA ARG A 7 -30.03 -0.15 30.56
C ARG A 7 -29.23 1.14 30.33
N SER A 8 -28.96 1.80 31.45
CA SER A 8 -28.21 3.04 31.67
C SER A 8 -26.71 2.82 31.41
N ILE A 9 -26.05 3.65 30.59
CA ILE A 9 -25.22 4.84 30.93
C ILE A 9 -24.07 4.59 31.93
N ALA A 10 -22.84 4.81 31.46
CA ALA A 10 -21.77 5.42 32.26
C ALA A 10 -21.00 6.43 31.39
N LEU A 11 -21.34 7.72 31.57
CA LEU A 11 -20.53 8.87 31.15
C LEU A 11 -19.32 8.99 32.08
N ALA A 12 -18.13 9.22 31.54
CA ALA A 12 -16.98 9.74 32.29
C ALA A 12 -16.61 11.12 31.74
N SER A 13 -17.28 12.15 32.28
CA SER A 13 -16.97 13.56 32.06
C SER A 13 -15.95 14.02 33.10
N ILE A 14 -14.71 14.30 32.68
CA ILE A 14 -13.71 14.98 33.51
C ILE A 14 -13.77 16.48 33.20
N LEU A 15 -14.26 17.22 34.19
CA LEU A 15 -14.38 18.66 34.21
C LEU A 15 -13.08 19.26 34.76
N VAL A 16 -12.37 20.07 33.96
CA VAL A 16 -11.32 20.98 34.44
C VAL A 16 -11.64 22.37 33.88
N THR A 17 -12.02 23.29 34.77
CA THR A 17 -12.32 24.68 34.44
C THR A 17 -11.29 25.59 35.10
N ALA A 18 -10.59 26.41 34.30
CA ALA A 18 -10.59 27.88 34.39
C ALA A 18 -9.27 28.51 33.89
N SER A 19 -9.32 29.23 32.77
CA SER A 19 -9.06 30.68 32.75
C SER A 19 -9.41 31.25 31.38
N VAL A 20 -10.01 32.44 31.44
CA VAL A 20 -10.65 33.17 30.35
C VAL A 20 -9.58 33.89 29.52
N GLY A 21 -9.59 33.69 28.21
CA GLY A 21 -8.80 34.45 27.24
C GLY A 21 -9.66 34.69 26.00
N ILE A 22 -9.79 35.96 25.62
CA ILE A 22 -10.76 36.52 24.68
C ILE A 22 -10.50 36.00 23.26
N ALA A 23 -11.58 35.79 22.50
CA ALA A 23 -11.61 35.21 21.16
C ALA A 23 -10.66 35.88 20.15
N ASN A 24 -9.99 35.05 19.33
CA ASN A 24 -9.74 35.36 17.93
C ASN A 24 -10.09 34.10 17.12
N ALA A 25 -11.20 34.20 16.39
CA ALA A 25 -11.59 33.22 15.38
C ALA A 25 -10.64 33.35 14.19
N ALA A 26 -9.54 32.60 14.21
CA ALA A 26 -8.73 32.33 13.04
C ALA A 26 -8.67 30.81 12.86
N ASN A 27 -9.02 30.35 11.68
CA ASN A 27 -8.90 28.97 11.23
C ASN A 27 -7.59 28.33 11.71
N THR A 28 -7.66 27.44 12.69
CA THR A 28 -6.56 26.52 13.00
C THR A 28 -7.14 25.11 13.13
N HIS A 29 -7.30 24.44 11.99
CA HIS A 29 -7.32 22.97 11.93
C HIS A 29 -5.93 22.43 12.30
N ALA A 30 -5.54 22.60 13.56
CA ALA A 30 -4.30 22.08 14.10
C ALA A 30 -4.52 21.68 15.55
N SER A 31 -5.31 20.64 15.79
CA SER A 31 -5.09 19.81 16.97
C SER A 31 -3.84 18.97 16.72
N SER A 32 -2.67 19.60 16.75
CA SER A 32 -1.39 18.90 16.61
C SER A 32 -1.14 18.13 17.90
N LEU A 33 -1.43 16.84 17.90
CA LEU A 33 -1.03 15.95 18.97
C LEU A 33 0.49 16.04 19.17
N SER A 34 0.93 16.15 20.41
CA SER A 34 2.33 15.97 20.76
C SER A 34 2.77 14.54 20.43
N ARG A 35 4.07 14.34 20.15
CA ARG A 35 4.63 13.01 19.89
C ARG A 35 4.31 12.02 21.02
N ALA A 36 4.28 12.48 22.28
CA ALA A 36 3.92 11.65 23.43
C ALA A 36 2.45 11.18 23.38
N GLN A 37 1.53 12.05 22.96
CA GLN A 37 0.12 11.69 22.80
C GLN A 37 -0.08 10.68 21.67
N VAL A 38 0.61 10.86 20.53
CA VAL A 38 0.56 9.92 19.41
C VAL A 38 1.08 8.54 19.81
N VAL A 39 2.18 8.46 20.58
CA VAL A 39 2.72 7.18 21.07
C VAL A 39 1.76 6.48 22.03
N ALA A 40 1.13 7.24 22.93
CA ALA A 40 0.14 6.69 23.86
C ALA A 40 -1.09 6.13 23.13
N GLU A 41 -1.58 6.84 22.11
CA GLU A 41 -2.71 6.41 21.29
C GLU A 41 -2.36 5.17 20.46
N LEU A 42 -1.17 5.12 19.85
CA LEU A 42 -0.67 3.95 19.14
C LEU A 42 -0.58 2.72 20.05
N GLN A 43 -0.03 2.88 21.26
CA GLN A 43 0.09 1.78 22.21
C GLN A 43 -1.28 1.29 22.70
N ALA A 44 -2.24 2.19 22.91
CA ALA A 44 -3.60 1.83 23.28
C ALA A 44 -4.30 1.04 22.16
N ALA A 45 -4.16 1.47 20.90
CA ALA A 45 -4.71 0.79 19.74
C ALA A 45 -4.07 -0.59 19.47
N GLN A 46 -2.78 -0.74 19.78
CA GLN A 46 -2.10 -2.04 19.74
C GLN A 46 -2.60 -2.98 20.84
N GLN A 47 -2.84 -2.47 22.05
CA GLN A 47 -3.38 -3.25 23.17
C GLN A 47 -4.85 -3.65 22.97
N SER A 48 -5.66 -2.81 22.32
CA SER A 48 -7.05 -3.12 21.98
C SER A 48 -7.17 -4.07 20.78
N GLY A 49 -6.07 -4.33 20.08
CA GLY A 49 -6.04 -5.17 18.88
C GLY A 49 -6.61 -4.48 17.63
N GLU A 50 -6.85 -3.16 17.68
CA GLU A 50 -7.27 -2.36 16.53
C GLU A 50 -6.15 -2.20 15.50
N ILE A 51 -4.89 -2.24 15.97
CA ILE A 51 -3.70 -2.24 15.14
C ILE A 51 -2.87 -3.47 15.48
N LEU A 52 -2.63 -4.32 14.49
CA LEU A 52 -1.67 -5.41 14.59
C LEU A 52 -0.27 -4.79 14.59
N GLY A 53 0.46 -4.94 15.71
CA GLY A 53 1.71 -4.24 15.97
C GLY A 53 2.92 -4.63 15.13
N ASP A 54 2.75 -5.53 14.16
CA ASP A 54 3.80 -6.03 13.26
C ASP A 54 3.21 -6.27 11.85
N GLU A 55 4.08 -6.57 10.89
CA GLU A 55 3.76 -7.10 9.55
C GLU A 55 3.02 -8.45 9.63
N VAL A 56 1.90 -8.51 10.35
CA VAL A 56 0.87 -9.51 10.14
C VAL A 56 0.27 -9.17 8.78
N SER A 57 1.03 -9.59 7.78
CA SER A 57 0.66 -9.83 6.41
C SER A 57 -0.73 -10.48 6.46
N VAL A 58 -1.78 -9.67 6.31
CA VAL A 58 -3.16 -10.13 6.08
C VAL A 58 -3.26 -10.61 4.62
N TYR A 59 -2.20 -11.25 4.13
CA TYR A 59 -2.21 -11.93 2.86
C TYR A 59 -2.85 -13.28 3.16
N PRO A 60 -3.83 -13.70 2.35
CA PRO A 60 -4.41 -15.01 2.50
C PRO A 60 -3.29 -16.05 2.44
N MET A 61 -3.06 -16.76 3.54
CA MET A 61 -2.24 -17.96 3.53
C MET A 61 -2.96 -18.97 2.65
N ILE A 62 -2.46 -19.16 1.43
CA ILE A 62 -2.87 -20.28 0.60
C ILE A 62 -2.28 -21.50 1.30
N PRO A 63 -3.11 -22.45 1.78
CA PRO A 63 -2.59 -23.67 2.37
C PRO A 63 -1.66 -24.33 1.35
N ASP A 64 -0.46 -24.70 1.77
CA ASP A 64 0.38 -25.56 0.93
C ASP A 64 -0.42 -26.82 0.62
N GLY A 65 -0.59 -27.09 -0.67
CA GLY A 65 -1.17 -28.36 -1.12
C GLY A 65 -0.26 -29.52 -0.69
N PRO A 66 -0.76 -30.76 -0.73
CA PRO A 66 0.07 -31.92 -0.40
C PRO A 66 1.35 -31.92 -1.24
N ASP A 67 2.48 -32.21 -0.61
CA ASP A 67 3.78 -32.32 -1.27
C ASP A 67 3.69 -33.32 -2.43
N LYS A 68 4.08 -32.88 -3.63
CA LYS A 68 4.18 -33.76 -4.80
C LYS A 68 5.59 -34.32 -4.91
N SER A 69 5.69 -35.64 -5.07
CA SER A 69 6.95 -36.26 -5.45
C SER A 69 7.37 -35.80 -6.85
N ARG A 70 8.67 -35.87 -7.15
CA ARG A 70 9.19 -35.54 -8.49
C ARG A 70 8.48 -36.33 -9.60
N ALA A 71 8.15 -37.60 -9.35
CA ALA A 71 7.42 -38.43 -10.31
C ALA A 71 6.00 -37.90 -10.56
N GLN A 72 5.29 -37.47 -9.51
CA GLN A 72 3.95 -36.90 -9.62
C GLN A 72 3.96 -35.57 -10.38
N VAL A 73 4.98 -34.72 -10.15
CA VAL A 73 5.15 -33.47 -10.89
C VAL A 73 5.38 -33.73 -12.37
N VAL A 74 6.27 -34.67 -12.72
CA VAL A 74 6.56 -35.02 -14.12
C VAL A 74 5.34 -35.60 -14.83
N ALA A 75 4.58 -36.48 -14.16
CA ALA A 75 3.35 -37.03 -14.72
C ALA A 75 2.29 -35.95 -14.95
N THR A 76 2.14 -35.01 -14.01
CA THR A 76 1.22 -33.87 -14.16
C THR A 76 1.63 -32.96 -15.32
N LEU A 77 2.92 -32.69 -15.47
CA LEU A 77 3.45 -31.88 -16.56
C LEU A 77 3.20 -32.55 -17.92
N ALA A 78 3.48 -33.84 -18.04
CA ALA A 78 3.26 -34.59 -19.28
C ALA A 78 1.77 -34.59 -19.69
N ALA A 79 0.87 -34.82 -18.73
CA ALA A 79 -0.58 -34.77 -18.98
C ALA A 79 -1.05 -33.37 -19.41
N ALA A 80 -0.50 -32.30 -18.79
CA ALA A 80 -0.81 -30.94 -19.17
C ALA A 80 -0.30 -30.55 -20.57
N GLN A 81 0.84 -31.12 -20.97
CA GLN A 81 1.38 -30.96 -22.32
C GLN A 81 0.54 -31.70 -23.37
N GLU A 82 0.13 -32.94 -23.09
CA GLU A 82 -0.78 -33.71 -23.96
C GLU A 82 -2.14 -33.01 -24.13
N ALA A 83 -2.67 -32.45 -23.05
CA ALA A 83 -3.91 -31.68 -23.06
C ALA A 83 -3.77 -30.28 -23.70
N GLY A 84 -2.55 -29.86 -24.06
CA GLY A 84 -2.28 -28.55 -24.65
C GLY A 84 -2.42 -27.37 -23.68
N HIS A 85 -2.47 -27.61 -22.38
CA HIS A 85 -2.51 -26.56 -21.34
C HIS A 85 -1.16 -25.88 -21.15
N VAL A 86 -0.07 -26.59 -21.44
CA VAL A 86 1.30 -26.11 -21.34
C VAL A 86 2.02 -26.44 -22.63
N LEU A 87 2.67 -25.46 -23.24
CA LEU A 87 3.50 -25.67 -24.42
C LEU A 87 4.80 -26.38 -24.00
N GLY A 88 5.19 -27.41 -24.76
CA GLY A 88 6.34 -28.26 -24.43
C GLY A 88 7.71 -27.70 -24.84
N ASP A 89 7.74 -26.55 -25.50
CA ASP A 89 8.93 -25.96 -26.11
C ASP A 89 8.97 -24.42 -25.98
N GLU A 90 10.00 -23.81 -26.57
CA GLU A 90 10.21 -22.35 -26.63
C GLU A 90 9.12 -21.59 -27.42
N ALA A 91 8.07 -22.26 -27.92
CA ALA A 91 6.91 -21.61 -28.52
C ALA A 91 6.03 -20.89 -27.47
N SER A 92 6.60 -20.54 -26.31
CA SER A 92 6.09 -19.44 -25.51
C SER A 92 6.13 -18.18 -26.38
N VAL A 93 5.05 -17.96 -27.14
CA VAL A 93 4.79 -16.71 -27.85
C VAL A 93 4.51 -15.66 -26.79
N TYR A 94 5.57 -15.20 -26.13
CA TYR A 94 5.52 -14.00 -25.34
C TYR A 94 5.23 -12.87 -26.32
N PRO A 95 4.16 -12.07 -26.12
CA PRO A 95 3.91 -10.94 -26.97
C PRO A 95 5.11 -9.99 -26.84
N MET A 96 5.92 -9.92 -27.88
CA MET A 96 7.01 -8.95 -27.95
C MET A 96 6.38 -7.57 -28.00
N ARG A 97 6.39 -6.83 -26.88
CA ARG A 97 6.03 -5.42 -26.89
C ARG A 97 7.16 -4.67 -27.58
N THR A 98 6.94 -4.26 -28.82
CA THR A 98 7.85 -3.37 -29.52
C THR A 98 7.70 -1.96 -28.92
N HIS A 99 8.64 -1.56 -28.08
CA HIS A 99 8.78 -0.17 -27.68
C HIS A 99 9.49 0.59 -28.81
N GLY A 100 8.72 1.12 -29.76
CA GLY A 100 9.24 2.08 -30.73
C GLY A 100 9.23 3.49 -30.14
N SER A 101 10.36 4.18 -30.16
CA SER A 101 10.34 5.65 -30.03
C SER A 101 9.81 6.24 -31.33
N ALA A 102 8.84 7.15 -31.24
CA ALA A 102 8.39 7.91 -32.41
C ALA A 102 9.46 8.91 -32.92
N LYS A 103 10.56 9.11 -32.17
CA LYS A 103 11.63 10.04 -32.52
C LYS A 103 12.78 9.31 -33.19
N SER A 104 13.17 9.81 -34.36
CA SER A 104 14.45 9.47 -35.01
C SER A 104 15.63 9.99 -34.18
N ARG A 105 16.81 9.40 -34.40
CA ARG A 105 18.06 9.85 -33.76
C ARG A 105 18.31 11.34 -33.97
N THR A 106 18.05 11.85 -35.18
CA THR A 106 18.21 13.28 -35.50
C THR A 106 17.29 14.17 -34.67
N GLN A 107 16.02 13.77 -34.50
CA GLN A 107 15.08 14.52 -33.66
C GLN A 107 15.52 14.57 -32.20
N VAL A 108 16.01 13.45 -31.66
CA VAL A 108 16.54 13.38 -30.29
C VAL A 108 17.76 14.29 -30.12
N VAL A 109 18.68 14.30 -31.10
CA VAL A 109 19.87 15.17 -31.06
C VAL A 109 19.48 16.64 -31.12
N ASN A 110 18.53 17.01 -31.98
CA ASN A 110 18.05 18.39 -32.05
C ASN A 110 17.40 18.85 -30.75
N GLU A 111 16.60 17.99 -30.12
CA GLU A 111 16.00 18.27 -28.80
C GLU A 111 17.07 18.43 -27.72
N LEU A 112 18.11 17.58 -27.71
CA LEU A 112 19.24 17.71 -26.80
C LEU A 112 20.00 19.04 -27.00
N HIS A 113 20.25 19.43 -28.25
CA HIS A 113 20.88 20.72 -28.56
C HIS A 113 20.01 21.91 -28.09
N ALA A 114 18.70 21.85 -28.33
CA ALA A 114 17.77 22.87 -27.86
C ALA A 114 17.73 22.94 -26.33
N TYR A 115 17.70 21.79 -25.67
CA TYR A 115 17.69 21.70 -24.21
C TYR A 115 18.96 22.29 -23.60
N THR A 116 20.14 21.89 -24.09
CA THR A 116 21.45 22.37 -23.60
C THR A 116 21.72 23.84 -23.89
N SER A 117 21.07 24.41 -24.91
CA SER A 117 21.14 25.85 -25.19
C SER A 117 20.26 26.67 -24.23
N ASN A 118 19.15 26.10 -23.77
CA ASN A 118 18.19 26.77 -22.89
C ASN A 118 18.38 26.46 -21.40
N HIS A 119 19.11 25.41 -21.07
CA HIS A 119 19.42 25.01 -19.70
C HIS A 119 20.92 25.01 -19.54
N SER A 120 21.44 25.90 -18.67
CA SER A 120 22.84 25.85 -18.27
C SER A 120 23.15 24.45 -17.76
N LYS A 121 24.25 23.88 -18.25
CA LYS A 121 24.87 22.62 -17.80
C LYS A 121 24.55 22.43 -16.31
N PHE A 122 23.99 21.28 -15.93
CA PHE A 122 23.93 20.89 -14.52
C PHE A 122 25.33 21.14 -13.94
N ILE A 123 25.47 22.18 -13.13
CA ILE A 123 26.70 22.42 -12.40
C ILE A 123 26.70 21.31 -11.36
N GLU A 124 27.59 20.33 -11.55
CA GLU A 124 27.95 19.38 -10.51
C GLU A 124 28.36 20.20 -9.27
N HIS A 125 27.67 19.93 -8.17
CA HIS A 125 28.14 20.25 -6.82
C HIS A 125 28.54 18.93 -6.16
#